data_AF-A0A150QYQ2-F1
#
_entry.id   AF-A0A150QYQ2-F1
#
_cell.length_a   1.000
_cell.length_b   1.000
_cell.length_c   1.000
_cell.angle_alpha   90.00
_cell.angle_beta   90.00
_cell.angle_gamma   90.00
#
_symmetry.space_group_name_H-M   'P 1'
#
loop_
_entity.id
_entity.type
_entity.pdbx_description
1 polymer ?
#
loop_
_entity_poly.entity_id
_entity_poly.type
_entity_poly.pdbx_seq_one_letter_code
_entity_poly.pdbx_strand_id
1 'polypeptide(L)'
;LGDPCSTCLSLRCQDTFCTCQENPECAALANCFLICAAGDEPCQQTCLTAHAAGISDSFLEGGCASELCRAQCPSRVPLSACESCRFAGCAAEMNACVANPSCRALLACADACEAGDAGCAEECAMLYEDGAPAAQAVSDCQGAQCGPACEDR
;
A
#
# COMPACT_ATOMS: atom_id res chain seq x y z
N LEU A 1 -24.92 -9.37 4.82
CA LEU A 1 -25.08 -8.74 3.48
C LEU A 1 -24.04 -7.64 3.42
N GLY A 2 -23.09 -7.77 2.50
CA GLY A 2 -21.99 -6.82 2.35
C GLY A 2 -22.49 -5.43 1.94
N ASP A 3 -21.73 -4.41 2.28
CA ASP A 3 -21.93 -3.06 1.77
C ASP A 3 -21.73 -3.00 0.24
N PRO A 4 -22.09 -1.88 -0.42
CA PRO A 4 -21.95 -1.74 -1.87
C PRO A 4 -20.51 -1.93 -2.39
N CYS A 5 -19.49 -1.53 -1.61
CA CYS A 5 -18.10 -1.69 -1.99
C CYS A 5 -17.69 -3.17 -1.95
N SER A 6 -17.94 -3.88 -0.85
CA SER A 6 -17.63 -5.32 -0.76
C SER A 6 -18.41 -6.16 -1.78
N THR A 7 -19.64 -5.77 -2.11
CA THR A 7 -20.40 -6.41 -3.20
C THR A 7 -19.72 -6.19 -4.55
N CYS A 8 -19.25 -4.98 -4.86
CA CYS A 8 -18.55 -4.73 -6.12
C CYS A 8 -17.22 -5.49 -6.19
N LEU A 9 -16.44 -5.46 -5.10
CA LEU A 9 -15.16 -6.18 -4.98
C LEU A 9 -15.32 -7.67 -5.28
N SER A 10 -16.28 -8.33 -4.63
CA SER A 10 -16.55 -9.76 -4.84
C SER A 10 -17.02 -10.11 -6.27
N LEU A 11 -17.43 -9.15 -7.09
CA LEU A 11 -17.88 -9.37 -8.46
C LEU A 11 -16.85 -8.96 -9.51
N ARG A 12 -16.16 -7.83 -9.29
CA ARG A 12 -15.28 -7.17 -10.27
C ARG A 12 -13.79 -7.35 -9.96
N CYS A 13 -13.45 -7.55 -8.70
CA CYS A 13 -12.09 -7.71 -8.19
C CYS A 13 -11.92 -9.10 -7.55
N GLN A 14 -12.52 -10.13 -8.15
CA GLN A 14 -12.64 -11.46 -7.54
C GLN A 14 -11.29 -12.01 -7.06
N ASP A 15 -10.25 -11.91 -7.87
CA ASP A 15 -8.93 -12.49 -7.54
C ASP A 15 -8.29 -11.80 -6.33
N THR A 16 -8.26 -10.46 -6.31
CA THR A 16 -7.66 -9.70 -5.21
C THR A 16 -8.53 -9.76 -3.95
N PHE A 17 -9.85 -9.75 -4.11
CA PHE A 17 -10.80 -9.93 -3.01
C PHE A 17 -10.65 -11.31 -2.36
N CYS A 18 -10.62 -12.40 -3.15
CA CYS A 18 -10.45 -13.75 -2.62
C CYS A 18 -9.08 -13.91 -1.94
N THR A 19 -8.01 -13.39 -2.54
CA THR A 19 -6.68 -13.39 -1.92
C THR A 19 -6.68 -12.72 -0.56
N CYS A 20 -7.28 -11.53 -0.45
CA CYS A 20 -7.40 -10.83 0.84
C CYS A 20 -8.25 -11.62 1.85
N GLN A 21 -9.36 -12.25 1.41
CA GLN A 21 -10.24 -12.99 2.30
C GLN A 21 -9.63 -14.33 2.79
N GLU A 22 -8.72 -14.91 2.02
CA GLU A 22 -7.95 -16.10 2.42
C GLU A 22 -6.78 -15.75 3.36
N ASN A 23 -6.33 -14.49 3.36
CA ASN A 23 -5.34 -13.98 4.30
C ASN A 23 -6.03 -13.40 5.57
N PRO A 24 -5.92 -14.07 6.74
CA PRO A 24 -6.59 -13.59 7.95
C PRO A 24 -6.12 -12.20 8.39
N GLU A 25 -4.88 -11.82 8.10
CA GLU A 25 -4.36 -10.48 8.42
C GLU A 25 -4.94 -9.41 7.49
N CYS A 26 -5.22 -9.73 6.23
CA CYS A 26 -5.84 -8.76 5.33
C CYS A 26 -7.30 -8.49 5.74
N ALA A 27 -8.06 -9.54 6.04
CA ALA A 27 -9.41 -9.41 6.57
C ALA A 27 -9.43 -8.68 7.93
N ALA A 28 -8.46 -8.95 8.82
CA ALA A 28 -8.34 -8.24 10.10
C ALA A 28 -7.97 -6.76 9.91
N LEU A 29 -7.06 -6.45 8.97
CA LEU A 29 -6.69 -5.08 8.59
C LEU A 29 -7.91 -4.30 8.08
N ALA A 30 -8.70 -4.89 7.18
CA ALA A 30 -9.92 -4.27 6.65
C ALA A 30 -10.91 -3.94 7.79
N ASN A 31 -11.13 -4.87 8.72
CA ASN A 31 -11.97 -4.64 9.89
C ASN A 31 -11.41 -3.56 10.83
N CYS A 32 -10.08 -3.50 10.99
CA CYS A 32 -9.42 -2.47 11.78
C CYS A 32 -9.61 -1.08 11.16
N PHE A 33 -9.58 -0.94 9.83
CA PHE A 33 -9.85 0.36 9.21
C PHE A 33 -11.29 0.86 9.40
N LEU A 34 -12.27 -0.04 9.57
CA LEU A 34 -13.67 0.36 9.78
C LEU A 34 -13.89 1.09 11.11
N ILE A 35 -13.01 0.93 12.09
CA ILE A 35 -13.11 1.62 13.38
C ILE A 35 -12.40 2.99 13.37
N CYS A 36 -11.54 3.25 12.38
CA CYS A 36 -10.86 4.53 12.25
C CYS A 36 -11.80 5.61 11.72
N ALA A 37 -11.70 6.82 12.28
CA ALA A 37 -12.39 7.96 11.70
C ALA A 37 -11.82 8.26 10.30
N ALA A 38 -12.65 8.85 9.42
CA ALA A 38 -12.21 9.24 8.09
C ALA A 38 -11.02 10.22 8.19
N GLY A 39 -9.89 9.86 7.57
CA GLY A 39 -8.66 10.66 7.62
C GLY A 39 -7.83 10.51 8.90
N ASP A 40 -8.17 9.61 9.82
CA ASP A 40 -7.39 9.35 11.03
C ASP A 40 -6.14 8.50 10.69
N GLU A 41 -5.09 9.18 10.22
CA GLU A 41 -3.83 8.54 9.85
C GLU A 41 -3.15 7.80 11.00
N PRO A 42 -3.12 8.31 12.25
CA PRO A 42 -2.59 7.56 13.39
C PRO A 42 -3.33 6.24 13.65
N CYS A 43 -4.67 6.24 13.56
CA CYS A 43 -5.46 5.01 13.69
C CYS A 43 -5.14 4.03 12.55
N GLN A 44 -5.11 4.52 11.31
CA GLN A 44 -4.77 3.68 10.15
C GLN A 44 -3.37 3.08 10.28
N GLN A 45 -2.39 3.87 10.72
CA GLN A 45 -1.04 3.38 10.95
C GLN A 45 -1.01 2.28 12.01
N THR A 46 -1.77 2.43 13.10
CA THR A 46 -1.90 1.39 14.13
C THR A 46 -2.42 0.07 13.54
N CYS A 47 -3.44 0.15 12.67
CA CYS A 47 -3.97 -1.02 11.98
C CYS A 47 -2.94 -1.67 11.05
N LEU A 48 -2.22 -0.87 10.26
CA LEU A 48 -1.15 -1.35 9.37
C LEU A 48 -0.06 -2.08 10.16
N THR A 49 0.39 -1.51 11.27
CA THR A 49 1.37 -2.14 12.15
C THR A 49 0.85 -3.44 12.76
N ALA A 50 -0.41 -3.47 13.23
CA ALA A 50 -1.00 -4.65 13.86
C ALA A 50 -1.21 -5.83 12.90
N HIS A 51 -1.49 -5.52 11.62
CA HIS A 51 -1.85 -6.50 10.60
C HIS A 51 -0.91 -6.45 9.40
N ALA A 52 0.39 -6.36 9.67
CA ALA A 52 1.42 -6.13 8.66
C ALA A 52 1.39 -7.16 7.51
N ALA A 53 1.11 -8.43 7.83
CA ALA A 53 1.11 -9.50 6.82
C ALA A 53 -0.05 -9.40 5.81
N GLY A 54 -1.07 -8.59 6.10
CA GLY A 54 -2.23 -8.35 5.24
C GLY A 54 -2.13 -7.10 4.37
N ILE A 55 -1.08 -6.29 4.53
CA ILE A 55 -0.98 -4.98 3.88
C ILE A 55 -1.02 -5.10 2.36
N SER A 56 -0.11 -5.87 1.76
CA SER A 56 0.00 -5.94 0.30
C SER A 56 -1.30 -6.39 -0.36
N ASP A 57 -1.95 -7.42 0.17
CA ASP A 57 -3.25 -7.89 -0.32
C ASP A 57 -4.33 -6.80 -0.20
N SER A 58 -4.35 -6.06 0.92
CA SER A 58 -5.29 -4.95 1.14
C SER A 58 -5.07 -3.81 0.15
N PHE A 59 -3.82 -3.48 -0.18
CA PHE A 59 -3.50 -2.43 -1.14
C PHE A 59 -3.83 -2.86 -2.58
N LEU A 60 -3.54 -4.11 -2.97
CA LEU A 60 -3.90 -4.65 -4.28
C LEU A 60 -5.43 -4.73 -4.47
N GLU A 61 -6.17 -5.18 -3.46
CA GLU A 61 -7.63 -5.11 -3.46
C GLU A 61 -8.13 -3.67 -3.61
N GLY A 62 -7.56 -2.74 -2.84
CA GLY A 62 -7.88 -1.31 -2.92
C GLY A 62 -7.59 -0.70 -4.29
N GLY A 63 -6.46 -1.06 -4.91
CA GLY A 63 -6.09 -0.65 -6.27
C GLY A 63 -7.15 -1.09 -7.28
N CYS A 64 -7.52 -2.38 -7.28
CA CYS A 64 -8.59 -2.88 -8.14
C CYS A 64 -9.93 -2.15 -7.88
N ALA A 65 -10.27 -1.92 -6.61
CA ALA A 65 -11.48 -1.23 -6.22
C ALA A 65 -11.53 0.21 -6.79
N SER A 66 -10.40 0.90 -6.80
CA SER A 66 -10.30 2.27 -7.30
C SER A 66 -10.55 2.36 -8.82
N GLU A 67 -10.24 1.30 -9.57
CA GLU A 67 -10.41 1.23 -11.02
C GLU A 67 -11.81 0.73 -11.40
N LEU A 68 -12.24 -0.39 -10.82
CA LEU A 68 -13.45 -1.11 -11.25
C LEU A 68 -14.68 -0.84 -10.39
N CYS A 69 -14.48 -0.33 -9.18
CA CYS A 69 -15.53 -0.13 -8.17
C CYS A 69 -15.57 1.30 -7.61
N ARG A 70 -14.97 2.27 -8.32
CA ARG A 70 -14.80 3.65 -7.83
C ARG A 70 -16.07 4.30 -7.27
N ALA A 71 -17.20 4.06 -7.93
CA ALA A 71 -18.49 4.61 -7.51
C ALA A 71 -19.00 4.01 -6.18
N GLN A 72 -18.65 2.76 -5.88
CA GLN A 72 -19.02 2.07 -4.65
C GLN A 72 -17.95 2.22 -3.56
N CYS A 73 -16.69 2.43 -3.95
CA CYS A 73 -15.51 2.49 -3.09
C CYS A 73 -14.77 3.84 -3.25
N PRO A 74 -15.40 4.99 -2.93
CA PRO A 74 -14.85 6.32 -3.28
C PRO A 74 -13.58 6.70 -2.50
N SER A 75 -13.27 6.01 -1.39
CA SER A 75 -12.07 6.24 -0.59
C SER A 75 -10.84 5.46 -1.06
N ARG A 76 -10.98 4.59 -2.07
CA ARG A 76 -9.88 3.78 -2.58
C ARG A 76 -9.07 4.58 -3.59
N VAL A 77 -7.75 4.55 -3.43
CA VAL A 77 -6.78 5.30 -4.25
C VAL A 77 -6.18 4.35 -5.27
N PRO A 78 -5.99 4.80 -6.54
CA PRO A 78 -5.32 3.99 -7.55
C PRO A 78 -3.86 3.76 -7.19
N LEU A 79 -3.39 2.56 -7.53
CA LEU A 79 -1.97 2.24 -7.51
C LEU A 79 -1.39 2.52 -8.89
N SER A 80 -0.20 3.11 -8.92
CA SER A 80 0.63 3.11 -10.12
C SER A 80 1.04 1.69 -10.51
N ALA A 81 1.57 1.53 -11.73
CA ALA A 81 2.16 0.27 -12.17
C ALA A 81 3.30 -0.18 -11.24
N CYS A 82 4.13 0.77 -10.80
CA CYS A 82 5.23 0.50 -9.88
C CYS A 82 4.75 0.02 -8.51
N GLU A 83 3.77 0.71 -7.91
CA GLU A 83 3.20 0.31 -6.62
C GLU A 83 2.53 -1.06 -6.70
N SER A 84 1.75 -1.31 -7.76
CA SER A 84 1.13 -2.61 -8.00
C SER A 84 2.18 -3.72 -8.08
N CYS A 85 3.29 -3.48 -8.77
CA CYS A 85 4.38 -4.44 -8.81
C CYS A 85 5.04 -4.64 -7.44
N ARG A 86 5.32 -3.57 -6.69
CA ARG A 86 5.94 -3.70 -5.36
C ARG A 86 5.04 -4.48 -4.40
N PHE A 87 3.74 -4.20 -4.36
CA PHE A 87 2.82 -4.95 -3.49
C PHE A 87 2.65 -6.41 -3.93
N ALA A 88 2.75 -6.73 -5.23
CA ALA A 88 2.64 -8.11 -5.71
C ALA A 88 3.95 -8.91 -5.62
N GLY A 89 5.07 -8.33 -6.07
CA GLY A 89 6.37 -8.98 -6.19
C GLY A 89 7.28 -8.81 -4.97
N CYS A 90 7.10 -7.74 -4.20
CA CYS A 90 7.92 -7.37 -3.04
C CYS A 90 7.07 -7.29 -1.76
N ALA A 91 6.09 -8.18 -1.64
CA ALA A 91 5.07 -8.11 -0.59
C ALA A 91 5.68 -8.12 0.82
N ALA A 92 6.74 -8.91 1.06
CA ALA A 92 7.38 -8.97 2.37
C ALA A 92 8.04 -7.64 2.76
N GLU A 93 8.81 -7.05 1.84
CA GLU A 93 9.49 -5.78 2.02
C GLU A 93 8.48 -4.63 2.14
N MET A 94 7.44 -4.62 1.30
CA MET A 94 6.37 -3.63 1.35
C MET A 94 5.57 -3.71 2.66
N ASN A 95 5.20 -4.91 3.09
CA ASN A 95 4.50 -5.12 4.35
C ASN A 95 5.34 -4.60 5.53
N ALA A 96 6.63 -4.94 5.57
CA ALA A 96 7.53 -4.47 6.62
C ALA A 96 7.69 -2.94 6.60
N CYS A 97 7.83 -2.33 5.42
CA CYS A 97 7.96 -0.89 5.29
C CYS A 97 6.66 -0.15 5.67
N VAL A 98 5.52 -0.52 5.11
CA VAL A 98 4.26 0.20 5.35
C VAL A 98 3.78 0.03 6.81
N ALA A 99 4.08 -1.10 7.45
CA ALA A 99 3.86 -1.29 8.89
C ALA A 99 4.73 -0.38 9.77
N ASN A 100 5.86 0.10 9.26
CA ASN A 100 6.73 1.05 9.94
C ASN A 100 6.32 2.50 9.57
N PRO A 101 5.94 3.35 10.55
CA PRO A 101 5.48 4.71 10.27
C PRO A 101 6.52 5.57 9.56
N SER A 102 7.79 5.48 9.97
CA SER A 102 8.89 6.24 9.35
C SER A 102 9.14 5.79 7.91
N CYS A 103 9.10 4.48 7.63
CA CYS A 103 9.29 3.99 6.26
C CYS A 103 8.12 4.35 5.36
N ARG A 104 6.87 4.22 5.84
CA ARG A 104 5.68 4.67 5.11
C ARG A 104 5.75 6.16 4.79
N ALA A 105 6.14 6.99 5.77
CA ALA A 105 6.28 8.43 5.58
C ALA A 105 7.43 8.77 4.61
N LEU A 106 8.53 8.02 4.66
CA LEU A 106 9.61 8.13 3.69
C LEU A 106 9.13 7.85 2.26
N LEU A 107 8.43 6.74 2.03
CA LEU A 107 7.89 6.40 0.71
C LEU A 107 6.95 7.50 0.21
N ALA A 108 6.01 7.94 1.04
CA ALA A 108 5.09 9.02 0.68
C ALA A 108 5.81 10.34 0.35
N CYS A 109 6.88 10.66 1.07
CA CYS A 109 7.71 11.84 0.82
C CYS A 109 8.45 11.73 -0.52
N ALA A 110 9.12 10.60 -0.76
CA ALA A 110 9.84 10.36 -2.00
C ALA A 110 8.91 10.34 -3.22
N ASP A 111 7.68 9.85 -3.05
CA ASP A 111 6.65 9.82 -4.10
C ASP A 111 6.12 11.20 -4.47
N ALA A 112 6.29 12.19 -3.59
CA ALA A 112 5.93 13.58 -3.84
C ALA A 112 7.06 14.38 -4.51
N CYS A 113 8.27 13.83 -4.60
CA CYS A 113 9.40 14.47 -5.29
C CYS A 113 9.21 14.44 -6.80
N GLU A 114 9.76 15.43 -7.51
CA GLU A 114 9.82 15.39 -8.96
C GLU A 114 10.80 14.29 -9.42
N ALA A 115 10.50 13.67 -10.57
CA ALA A 115 11.34 12.64 -11.17
C ALA A 115 12.79 13.14 -11.33
N GLY A 116 13.74 12.46 -10.69
CA GLY A 116 15.16 12.82 -10.72
C GLY A 116 15.59 13.93 -9.75
N ASP A 117 14.69 14.45 -8.90
CA ASP A 117 15.07 15.37 -7.82
C ASP A 117 15.76 14.63 -6.67
N ALA A 118 17.06 14.40 -6.84
CA ALA A 118 17.90 13.76 -5.84
C ALA A 118 17.99 14.56 -4.53
N GLY A 119 17.83 15.88 -4.56
CA GLY A 119 17.86 16.72 -3.37
C GLY A 119 16.61 16.50 -2.51
N CYS A 120 15.43 16.46 -3.13
CA CYS A 120 14.19 16.12 -2.45
C CYS A 120 14.24 14.71 -1.85
N ALA A 121 14.73 13.72 -2.62
CA ALA A 121 14.85 12.34 -2.13
C ALA A 121 15.81 12.23 -0.93
N GLU A 122 16.94 12.94 -0.95
CA GLU A 122 17.90 13.00 0.15
C GLU A 122 17.29 13.67 1.39
N GLU A 123 16.52 14.75 1.22
CA GLU A 123 15.82 15.41 2.32
C GLU A 123 14.78 14.48 2.98
N CYS A 124 13.99 13.75 2.19
CA CYS A 124 13.09 12.74 2.71
C CYS A 124 13.84 11.67 3.53
N ALA A 125 14.97 11.17 3.02
CA ALA A 125 15.81 10.17 3.70
C ALA A 125 16.34 10.66 5.05
N MET A 126 16.72 11.93 5.14
CA MET A 126 17.13 12.55 6.41
C MET A 126 15.95 12.73 7.37
N LEU A 127 14.78 13.13 6.87
CA LEU A 127 13.60 13.37 7.70
C LEU A 127 13.06 12.08 8.33
N TYR A 128 13.22 10.95 7.64
CA TYR A 128 12.68 9.65 8.05
C TYR A 128 13.77 8.58 8.13
N GLU A 129 14.90 8.91 8.78
CA GLU A 129 16.08 8.04 8.87
C GLU A 129 15.78 6.62 9.42
N ASP A 130 14.89 6.54 10.40
CA ASP A 130 14.47 5.26 11.01
C ASP A 130 13.74 4.33 10.03
N GLY A 131 13.17 4.88 8.95
CA GLY A 131 12.51 4.16 7.88
C GLY A 131 13.47 3.66 6.78
N ALA A 132 14.67 4.25 6.69
CA ALA A 132 15.58 4.04 5.58
C ALA A 132 15.97 2.56 5.36
N PRO A 133 16.25 1.72 6.39
CA PRO A 133 16.59 0.32 6.16
C PRO A 133 15.47 -0.48 5.50
N ALA A 134 14.22 -0.26 5.91
CA ALA A 134 13.06 -0.95 5.33
C ALA A 134 12.76 -0.42 3.92
N ALA A 135 12.96 0.86 3.67
CA ALA A 135 12.78 1.44 2.34
C ALA A 135 13.86 0.99 1.35
N GLN A 136 15.10 0.83 1.83
CA GLN A 136 16.16 0.26 1.02
C GLN A 136 15.83 -1.17 0.60
N ALA A 137 15.28 -1.99 1.51
CA ALA A 137 14.82 -3.35 1.16
C ALA A 137 13.75 -3.33 0.07
N VAL A 138 12.78 -2.40 0.14
CA VAL A 138 11.79 -2.20 -0.93
C VAL A 138 12.46 -1.81 -2.25
N SER A 139 13.42 -0.89 -2.21
CA SER A 139 14.16 -0.43 -3.40
C SER A 139 14.98 -1.56 -4.05
N ASP A 140 15.68 -2.35 -3.24
CA ASP A 140 16.47 -3.49 -3.69
C ASP A 140 15.57 -4.54 -4.36
N CYS A 141 14.43 -4.87 -3.74
CA CYS A 141 13.47 -5.80 -4.32
C CYS A 141 12.85 -5.23 -5.60
N GLN A 142 12.49 -3.95 -5.62
CA GLN A 142 11.97 -3.29 -6.82
C GLN A 142 12.98 -3.37 -7.97
N GLY A 143 14.25 -3.07 -7.73
CA GLY A 143 15.29 -3.17 -8.75
C GLY A 143 15.43 -4.59 -9.32
N ALA A 144 15.21 -5.60 -8.49
CA ALA A 144 15.26 -7.01 -8.90
C ALA A 144 14.00 -7.48 -9.63
N GLN A 145 12.81 -7.01 -9.26
CA GLN A 145 11.53 -7.62 -9.68
C GLN A 145 10.63 -6.71 -10.52
N CYS A 146 10.75 -5.40 -10.35
CA CYS A 146 9.77 -4.43 -10.86
C CYS A 146 10.30 -3.50 -11.95
N GLY A 147 11.56 -3.65 -12.38
CA GLY A 147 12.27 -2.80 -13.34
C GLY A 147 11.36 -1.95 -14.25
N PRO A 148 10.78 -2.52 -15.34
CA PRO A 148 9.98 -1.75 -16.30
C PRO A 148 8.73 -1.07 -15.72
N ALA A 149 8.13 -1.63 -14.67
CA ALA A 149 6.95 -1.04 -14.03
C ALA A 149 7.28 0.24 -13.26
N CYS A 150 8.56 0.49 -12.98
CA CYS A 150 9.05 1.61 -12.19
C CYS A 150 10.01 2.54 -12.95
N GLU A 151 10.15 2.38 -14.28
CA GLU A 151 11.05 3.21 -15.12
C GLU A 151 10.53 4.65 -15.32
N ASP A 152 9.22 4.88 -15.19
CA ASP A 152 8.57 6.19 -15.41
C ASP A 152 8.28 6.95 -14.09
N ARG A 153 9.07 6.70 -13.04
CA ARG A 153 8.96 7.44 -11.78
C ARG A 153 9.83 8.68 -11.74
#